data_AF-A0AAU8JCR8-F1
#
_entry.id   AF-A0AAU8JCR8-F1
#
_cell.length_a   1.000
_cell.length_b   1.000
_cell.length_c   1.000
_cell.angle_alpha   90.00
_cell.angle_beta   90.00
_cell.angle_gamma   90.00
#
_symmetry.space_group_name_H-M   'P 1'
#
loop_
_entity.id
_entity.type
_entity.pdbx_description
1 polymer ?
#
loop_
_entity_poly.entity_id
_entity_poly.type
_entity_poly.pdbx_seq_one_letter_code
_entity_poly.pdbx_strand_id
1 'polypeptide(L)'
;MVKPSRSWYYEVSKCSPQYALRQLSEAWKQAFKKIKQPPKFKKKGRDDSFTVDGSLKIDHFRVKIPVIGWLKTYERLPVKYQPKSFTISRSADQWFISWKIEVEPTN
;
A
#
# COMPACT_ATOMS: atom_id res chain seq x y z
N MET A 1 8.44 15.84 -19.10
CA MET A 1 7.38 14.97 -18.53
C MET A 1 7.96 13.57 -18.36
N VAL A 2 7.92 12.96 -17.17
CA VAL A 2 8.68 11.72 -16.87
C VAL A 2 8.01 10.44 -17.42
N LYS A 3 6.70 10.49 -17.70
CA LYS A 3 5.91 9.32 -18.13
C LYS A 3 6.13 8.89 -19.60
N PRO A 4 6.18 9.80 -20.59
CA PRO A 4 6.34 9.41 -22.00
C PRO A 4 7.69 8.76 -22.32
N SER A 5 8.74 9.06 -21.54
CA SER A 5 10.11 8.56 -21.77
C SER A 5 10.41 7.23 -21.09
N ARG A 6 9.51 6.71 -20.24
CA ARG A 6 9.75 5.52 -19.41
C ARG A 6 8.52 4.59 -19.39
N SER A 7 8.44 3.71 -20.38
CA SER A 7 7.31 2.77 -20.56
C SER A 7 7.02 1.88 -19.34
N TRP A 8 8.07 1.47 -18.60
CA TRP A 8 7.93 0.66 -17.38
C TRP A 8 7.07 1.32 -16.29
N TYR A 9 6.88 2.65 -16.34
CA TYR A 9 6.03 3.35 -15.38
C TYR A 9 4.55 2.96 -15.50
N TYR A 10 4.13 2.46 -16.67
CA TYR A 10 2.76 1.97 -16.91
C TYR A 10 2.57 0.51 -16.49
N GLU A 11 3.65 -0.25 -16.29
CA GLU A 11 3.60 -1.63 -15.80
C GLU A 11 3.27 -1.70 -14.29
N VAL A 12 3.43 -0.59 -13.57
CA VAL A 12 3.16 -0.49 -12.14
C VAL A 12 1.92 0.36 -11.86
N SER A 13 1.27 0.09 -10.73
CA SER A 13 0.16 0.93 -10.28
C SER A 13 0.63 2.37 -10.04
N LYS A 14 -0.25 3.35 -10.31
CA LYS A 14 0.03 4.77 -9.99
C LYS A 14 0.42 4.98 -8.51
N CYS A 15 -0.12 4.14 -7.63
CA CYS A 15 0.02 4.27 -6.19
C CYS A 15 1.44 3.93 -5.75
N SER A 16 2.09 2.95 -6.39
CA SER A 16 3.43 2.48 -6.00
C SER A 16 4.48 3.61 -5.93
N PRO A 17 4.73 4.40 -7.00
CA PRO A 17 5.68 5.51 -6.93
C PRO A 17 5.20 6.68 -6.07
N GLN A 18 3.89 6.95 -6.04
CA GLN A 18 3.33 8.05 -5.22
C GLN A 18 3.52 7.78 -3.73
N TYR A 19 3.25 6.56 -3.27
CA TYR A 19 3.45 6.17 -1.88
C TYR A 19 4.93 6.09 -1.50
N ALA A 20 5.80 5.65 -2.41
CA ALA A 20 7.25 5.65 -2.16
C ALA A 20 7.74 7.07 -1.80
N LEU A 21 7.32 8.10 -2.56
CA LEU A 21 7.68 9.49 -2.28
C LEU A 21 7.03 10.04 -1.00
N ARG A 22 5.75 9.70 -0.74
CA ARG A 22 5.05 10.13 0.49
C ARG A 22 5.71 9.55 1.74
N GLN A 23 6.00 8.25 1.74
CA GLN A 23 6.66 7.56 2.86
C GLN A 23 8.08 8.09 3.07
N LEU A 24 8.82 8.40 1.99
CA LEU A 24 10.14 9.01 2.09
C LEU A 24 10.08 10.40 2.75
N SER A 25 9.15 11.25 2.32
CA SER A 25 8.95 12.57 2.92
C SER A 25 8.61 12.48 4.40
N GLU A 26 7.71 11.57 4.78
CA GLU A 26 7.33 11.37 6.18
C GLU A 26 8.49 10.83 7.03
N ALA A 27 9.27 9.88 6.50
CA ALA A 27 10.42 9.33 7.21
C ALA A 27 11.48 10.42 7.49
N TRP A 28 11.76 11.30 6.52
CA TRP A 28 12.66 12.43 6.73
C TRP A 28 12.12 13.45 7.74
N LYS A 29 10.82 13.76 7.70
CA LYS A 29 10.19 14.61 8.74
C LYS A 29 10.39 14.04 10.14
N GLN A 30 10.23 12.73 10.31
CA GLN A 30 10.44 12.06 11.60
C GLN A 30 11.92 12.02 12.00
N ALA A 31 12.83 11.89 11.04
CA ALA A 31 14.27 11.95 11.27
C ALA A 31 14.73 13.34 11.74
N PHE A 32 14.23 14.41 11.11
CA PHE A 32 14.53 15.78 11.53
C PHE A 32 13.98 16.12 12.92
N LYS A 33 12.84 15.52 13.29
CA LYS A 33 12.30 15.61 14.66
C LYS A 33 13.06 14.74 15.68
N LYS A 34 14.12 14.04 15.28
CA LYS A 34 14.91 13.11 16.10
C LYS A 34 14.09 11.96 16.74
N ILE A 35 12.92 11.64 16.18
CA ILE A 35 12.07 10.53 16.65
C ILE A 35 12.57 9.20 16.11
N LYS A 36 13.09 9.21 14.88
CA LYS A 36 13.62 8.02 14.18
C LYS A 36 14.96 8.33 13.52
N GLN A 37 15.68 7.28 13.16
CA GLN A 37 16.89 7.41 12.34
C GLN A 37 16.54 7.79 10.88
N PRO A 38 17.50 8.36 10.13
CA PRO A 38 17.32 8.61 8.70
C PRO A 38 16.88 7.35 7.94
N PRO A 39 15.99 7.49 6.94
CA PRO A 39 15.50 6.35 6.18
C PRO A 39 16.62 5.68 5.38
N LYS A 40 16.53 4.35 5.25
CA LYS A 40 17.40 3.55 4.38
C LYS A 40 16.61 3.08 3.16
N PHE A 41 17.30 2.86 2.05
CA PHE A 41 16.67 2.28 0.87
C PHE A 41 16.12 0.88 1.18
N LYS A 42 14.93 0.58 0.67
CA LYS A 42 14.35 -0.77 0.76
C LYS A 42 15.18 -1.76 -0.05
N LYS A 43 15.28 -2.99 0.44
CA LYS A 43 15.92 -4.10 -0.25
C LYS A 43 14.85 -5.12 -0.65
N LYS A 44 14.87 -5.57 -1.89
CA LYS A 44 13.96 -6.62 -2.38
C LYS A 44 14.08 -7.88 -1.52
N GLY A 45 12.95 -8.47 -1.14
CA GLY A 45 12.91 -9.66 -0.29
C GLY A 45 13.03 -9.35 1.21
N ARG A 46 13.08 -8.07 1.60
CA ARG A 46 13.08 -7.63 2.99
C ARG A 46 12.03 -6.55 3.19
N ASP A 47 11.07 -6.82 4.07
CA ASP A 47 9.98 -5.89 4.42
C ASP A 47 9.20 -5.38 3.19
N ASP A 48 9.01 -6.28 2.21
CA ASP A 48 8.33 -5.97 0.95
C ASP A 48 6.90 -5.53 1.24
N SER A 49 6.56 -4.32 0.82
CA SER A 49 5.22 -3.78 1.03
C SER A 49 4.87 -2.73 -0.02
N PHE A 50 3.59 -2.69 -0.38
CA PHE A 50 3.03 -1.69 -1.28
C PHE A 50 1.64 -1.27 -0.83
N THR A 51 1.31 0.01 -1.03
CA THR A 51 0.03 0.59 -0.64
C THR A 51 -0.77 0.97 -1.87
N VAL A 52 -2.06 0.63 -1.86
CA VAL A 52 -3.02 0.96 -2.90
C VAL A 52 -4.10 1.86 -2.31
N ASP A 53 -4.49 2.87 -3.06
CA ASP A 53 -5.43 3.91 -2.64
C ASP A 53 -6.35 4.31 -3.79
N GLY A 54 -7.56 4.74 -3.46
CA GLY A 54 -8.59 5.16 -4.40
C GLY A 54 -9.71 4.14 -4.60
N SER A 55 -10.03 3.82 -5.86
CA SER A 55 -11.14 2.90 -6.18
C SER A 55 -10.74 1.45 -5.92
N LEU A 56 -10.97 1.00 -4.70
CA LEU A 56 -10.76 -0.38 -4.26
C LEU A 56 -12.03 -1.17 -4.56
N LYS A 57 -11.88 -2.34 -5.19
CA LYS A 57 -12.98 -3.30 -5.32
C LYS A 57 -12.70 -4.48 -4.42
N ILE A 58 -13.63 -4.72 -3.51
CA ILE A 58 -13.53 -5.75 -2.49
C ILE A 58 -14.76 -6.64 -2.62
N ASP A 59 -14.53 -7.93 -2.54
CA ASP A 59 -15.53 -8.98 -2.47
C ASP A 59 -15.22 -9.82 -1.21
N HIS A 60 -16.11 -10.73 -0.82
CA HIS A 60 -16.02 -11.45 0.46
C HIS A 60 -14.68 -12.14 0.69
N PHE A 61 -14.12 -12.78 -0.34
CA PHE A 61 -12.84 -13.50 -0.28
C PHE A 61 -11.87 -13.06 -1.37
N ARG A 62 -12.08 -11.88 -1.97
CA ARG A 62 -11.24 -11.42 -3.08
C ARG A 62 -11.06 -9.91 -3.04
N VAL A 63 -9.88 -9.45 -3.43
CA VAL A 63 -9.57 -8.03 -3.60
C VAL A 63 -9.07 -7.78 -5.02
N LYS A 64 -9.49 -6.68 -5.64
CA LYS A 64 -8.97 -6.26 -6.94
C LYS A 64 -7.80 -5.31 -6.76
N ILE A 65 -6.65 -5.70 -7.30
CA ILE A 65 -5.43 -4.89 -7.34
C ILE A 65 -5.26 -4.32 -8.75
N PRO A 66 -4.87 -3.04 -8.89
CA PRO A 66 -4.49 -2.47 -10.18
C PRO A 66 -3.38 -3.30 -10.85
N VAL A 67 -3.44 -3.45 -12.18
CA VAL A 67 -2.51 -4.26 -13.00
C VAL A 67 -2.62 -5.78 -12.80
N ILE A 68 -2.70 -6.28 -11.56
CA ILE A 68 -2.71 -7.72 -11.25
C ILE A 68 -4.11 -8.35 -11.43
N GLY A 69 -5.17 -7.61 -11.10
CA GLY A 69 -6.54 -8.12 -11.15
C GLY A 69 -7.05 -8.67 -9.81
N TRP A 70 -7.90 -9.69 -9.84
CA TRP A 70 -8.53 -10.26 -8.64
C TRP A 70 -7.61 -11.26 -7.94
N LEU A 71 -7.30 -11.00 -6.67
CA LEU A 71 -6.61 -11.92 -5.79
C LEU A 71 -7.58 -12.54 -4.79
N LYS A 72 -7.41 -13.83 -4.52
CA LYS A 72 -8.17 -14.54 -3.47
C LYS A 72 -7.49 -14.33 -2.11
N THR A 73 -8.28 -14.13 -1.07
CA THR A 73 -7.85 -14.04 0.33
C THR A 73 -8.37 -15.25 1.09
N TYR A 74 -7.61 -15.70 2.10
CA TYR A 74 -8.06 -16.75 3.01
C TYR A 74 -9.10 -16.23 4.00
N GLU A 75 -8.92 -14.98 4.44
CA GLU A 75 -9.81 -14.33 5.38
C GLU A 75 -10.99 -13.65 4.68
N ARG A 76 -12.14 -13.63 5.38
CA ARG A 76 -13.32 -12.89 4.94
C ARG A 76 -13.09 -11.40 5.14
N LEU A 77 -13.14 -10.65 4.06
CA LEU A 77 -12.89 -9.22 4.09
C LEU A 77 -14.07 -8.46 4.72
N PRO A 78 -13.81 -7.38 5.47
CA PRO A 78 -14.87 -6.58 6.10
C PRO A 78 -15.62 -5.76 5.03
N VAL A 79 -16.62 -6.37 4.39
CA VAL A 79 -17.42 -5.73 3.31
C VAL A 79 -18.29 -4.57 3.84
N LYS A 80 -18.60 -4.56 5.15
CA LYS A 80 -19.41 -3.50 5.78
C LYS A 80 -18.72 -2.14 5.80
N TYR A 81 -17.39 -2.10 5.78
CA TYR A 81 -16.64 -0.85 5.82
C TYR A 81 -16.06 -0.57 4.43
N GLN A 82 -16.16 0.67 3.96
CA GLN A 82 -15.47 1.11 2.75
C GLN A 82 -14.06 1.58 3.14
N PRO A 83 -13.01 0.75 2.97
CA PRO A 83 -11.66 1.21 3.26
C PRO A 83 -11.24 2.30 2.28
N LYS A 84 -10.46 3.26 2.76
CA LYS A 84 -9.86 4.30 1.91
C LYS A 84 -8.65 3.74 1.15
N SER A 85 -7.81 3.01 1.88
CA SER A 85 -6.59 2.41 1.35
C SER A 85 -6.31 1.05 1.98
N PHE A 86 -5.49 0.24 1.32
CA PHE A 86 -4.93 -0.96 1.91
C PHE A 86 -3.43 -1.07 1.61
N THR A 87 -2.72 -1.72 2.51
CA THR A 87 -1.29 -2.04 2.33
C THR A 87 -1.12 -3.54 2.32
N ILE A 88 -0.42 -4.03 1.31
CA ILE A 88 -0.03 -5.43 1.20
C ILE A 88 1.43 -5.53 1.64
N SER A 89 1.71 -6.43 2.57
CA SER A 89 3.05 -6.67 3.09
C SER A 89 3.38 -8.15 3.07
N ARG A 90 4.67 -8.46 2.90
CA ARG A 90 5.21 -9.81 3.02
C ARG A 90 5.90 -9.97 4.37
N SER A 91 5.49 -10.98 5.13
CA SER A 91 6.12 -11.37 6.39
C SER A 91 6.15 -12.90 6.47
N ALA A 92 7.27 -13.49 6.90
CA ALA A 92 7.43 -14.94 7.01
C ALA A 92 6.92 -15.73 5.77
N ASP A 93 7.29 -15.26 4.57
CA ASP A 93 6.87 -15.83 3.28
C ASP A 93 5.35 -15.86 3.00
N GLN A 94 4.57 -15.14 3.80
CA GLN A 94 3.15 -14.96 3.61
C GLN A 94 2.82 -13.50 3.26
N TRP A 95 1.74 -13.33 2.52
CA TRP A 95 1.24 -12.01 2.11
C TRP A 95 0.03 -11.63 2.95
N PHE A 96 0.09 -10.47 3.58
CA PHE A 96 -0.94 -9.94 4.44
C PHE A 96 -1.51 -8.65 3.87
N ILE A 97 -2.76 -8.35 4.21
CA ILE A 97 -3.45 -7.14 3.79
C ILE A 97 -3.87 -6.36 5.05
N SER A 98 -3.37 -5.14 5.19
CA SER A 98 -3.78 -4.20 6.24
C SER A 98 -4.72 -3.15 5.64
N TRP A 99 -5.90 -3.00 6.24
CA TRP A 99 -6.93 -2.08 5.79
C TRP A 99 -6.91 -0.78 6.59
N LYS A 100 -7.09 0.35 5.90
CA LYS A 100 -7.33 1.65 6.53
C LYS A 100 -8.80 2.02 6.34
N ILE A 101 -9.57 1.89 7.42
CA ILE A 101 -10.98 2.27 7.48
C ILE A 101 -11.13 3.56 8.30
N GLU A 102 -12.15 4.35 7.96
CA GLU A 102 -12.60 5.46 8.79
C GLU A 102 -13.78 4.96 9.62
N VAL A 103 -13.73 5.21 10.93
CA VAL A 103 -14.76 4.78 11.89
C VAL A 103 -15.15 6.02 12.68
N GLU A 104 -16.46 6.27 12.78
CA GLU A 104 -16.97 7.30 13.68
C GLU A 104 -16.83 6.83 15.13
N PRO A 105 -16.29 7.66 16.04
CA PRO A 105 -16.18 7.30 17.44
C PRO A 105 -17.58 7.11 18.02
N THR A 106 -17.87 5.92 18.53
CA THR A 106 -19.08 5.68 19.32
C THR A 106 -18.83 6.23 20.71
N ASN A 107 -19.45 7.36 21.03
CA ASN A 107 -19.51 7.90 22.39
C ASN A 107 -20.32 6.98 23.32
#